data_AF-A0A5R9BD13-F1
#
_entry.id   AF-A0A5R9BD13-F1
#
_cell.length_a   1.000
_cell.length_b   1.000
_cell.length_c   1.000
_cell.angle_alpha   90.00
_cell.angle_beta   90.00
_cell.angle_gamma   90.00
#
_symmetry.space_group_name_H-M   'P 1'
#
loop_
_entity.id
_entity.type
_entity.pdbx_description
1 polymer ?
#
loop_
_entity_poly.entity_id
_entity_poly.type
_entity_poly.pdbx_seq_one_letter_code
_entity_poly.pdbx_strand_id
1 'polypeptide(L)'
;MNEELMRLNPEELGLDVENPTWEQQLVAAVRTSLRQGQQVSLVQEEGQFSPQQVAELLGVHRATISRKIAAGEIRATKAGAHHRIPVSEVHRLQQKAAPAKAYLEDRGRGPAQPTVLKEHSSAQSRGRHITYCGDNAEIMPRLTPGFDAAFFDPPYNTKRGSERHSYRNRFTADEWTAQTKHRLELTWSLLAEDAVLIVTIDERSLGQMLAIVAEVTNIPPQIVSVRTLRSGTYRPGFRRTGEFYLFIHKGAMSPTPQPLGPEWGLTGRTPTGLASTAGAVRWNPLFRSGADNAPESAPGCVYPVWIAQGRIVQVDGPRPHPEAEGIWPTNGQGRPGRWRLRPEKATALHARGLMKLGRTSPRGRTPIYYLPAGQVAAFDAGFIVSEGLDDQGAHQLRLTKDRAVLPGTVWDVWTHDYGIFGSQLLRKLVPDTGFTHAKSVYAVADVLRMVPARRVLDVYAGSGTTAHAVMMLNQADGGSRESVSISLDEGGEYHRTLVPRLKAATTVPLAYRGILEGYTGVLPGTVVPDPPL
;
A
#
# COMPACT_ATOMS: atom_id res chain seq x y z
N MET A 1 7.67 29.29 -73.58
CA MET A 1 9.00 28.69 -73.39
C MET A 1 8.94 27.96 -72.06
N ASN A 2 8.99 26.63 -72.07
CA ASN A 2 8.98 25.83 -70.85
C ASN A 2 10.26 26.12 -70.08
N GLU A 3 10.17 26.81 -68.94
CA GLU A 3 11.25 26.79 -67.96
C GLU A 3 11.11 25.48 -67.18
N GLU A 4 11.95 24.49 -67.51
CA GLU A 4 12.15 23.31 -66.68
C GLU A 4 12.65 23.76 -65.30
N LEU A 5 11.76 23.69 -64.31
CA LEU A 5 12.13 23.82 -62.90
C LEU A 5 13.04 22.64 -62.54
N MET A 6 14.35 22.90 -62.48
CA MET A 6 15.32 21.94 -61.95
C MET A 6 15.11 21.82 -60.44
N ARG A 7 14.54 20.70 -60.00
CA ARG A 7 14.43 20.35 -58.57
C ARG A 7 15.74 19.71 -58.15
N LEU A 8 16.36 20.23 -57.10
CA LEU A 8 17.61 19.70 -56.55
C LEU A 8 17.35 19.30 -55.10
N ASN A 9 17.49 18.00 -54.80
CA ASN A 9 17.46 17.51 -53.42
C ASN A 9 18.84 17.65 -52.74
N PRO A 10 18.91 17.75 -51.40
CA PRO A 10 20.19 17.83 -50.68
C PRO A 10 21.17 16.68 -51.00
N GLU A 11 20.64 15.47 -51.23
CA GLU A 11 21.43 14.29 -51.63
C GLU A 11 22.07 14.44 -53.03
N GLU A 12 21.39 15.10 -53.97
CA GLU A 12 21.88 15.35 -55.34
C GLU A 12 22.92 16.49 -55.38
N LEU A 13 22.90 17.36 -54.37
CA LEU A 13 23.90 18.40 -54.14
C LEU A 13 25.11 17.92 -53.33
N GLY A 14 25.12 16.64 -52.91
CA GLY A 14 26.17 16.07 -52.07
C GLY A 14 26.25 16.69 -50.67
N LEU A 15 25.16 17.30 -50.20
CA LEU A 15 25.09 17.97 -48.90
C LEU A 15 24.91 16.93 -47.81
N ASP A 16 25.87 16.84 -46.90
CA ASP A 16 25.78 16.02 -45.70
C ASP A 16 24.89 16.74 -44.66
N VAL A 17 23.60 16.40 -44.68
CA VAL A 17 22.58 16.99 -43.80
C VAL A 17 22.71 16.57 -42.33
N GLU A 18 23.58 15.61 -42.00
CA GLU A 18 23.92 15.28 -40.61
C GLU A 18 25.07 16.14 -40.06
N ASN A 19 25.75 16.91 -40.91
CA ASN A 19 26.82 17.81 -40.52
C ASN A 19 26.25 19.19 -40.10
N PRO A 20 26.53 19.71 -38.90
CA PRO A 20 26.01 21.00 -38.42
C PRO A 20 26.38 22.23 -39.28
N THR A 21 27.24 22.09 -40.30
CA THR A 21 27.57 23.16 -41.25
C THR A 21 26.80 23.14 -42.58
N TRP A 22 25.83 22.23 -42.76
CA TRP A 22 25.09 22.08 -44.03
C TRP A 22 24.40 23.37 -44.50
N GLU A 23 23.96 24.23 -43.58
CA GLU A 23 23.36 25.54 -43.87
C GLU A 23 24.33 26.46 -44.63
N GLN A 24 25.63 26.41 -44.30
CA GLN A 24 26.66 27.21 -44.98
C GLN A 24 26.89 26.72 -46.42
N GLN A 25 26.77 25.41 -46.64
CA GLN A 25 26.90 24.80 -47.97
C GLN A 25 25.69 25.11 -48.85
N LEU A 26 24.46 25.09 -48.29
CA LEU A 26 23.26 25.52 -49.00
C LEU A 26 23.36 26.99 -49.43
N VAL A 27 23.79 27.88 -48.52
CA VAL A 27 23.98 29.31 -48.83
C VAL A 27 25.05 29.49 -49.91
N ALA A 28 26.12 28.71 -49.90
CA ALA A 28 27.16 28.75 -50.93
C ALA A 28 26.63 28.29 -52.31
N ALA A 29 25.82 27.24 -52.35
CA ALA A 29 25.20 26.74 -53.57
C ALA A 29 24.22 27.77 -54.17
N VAL A 30 23.32 28.32 -53.34
CA VAL A 30 22.38 29.37 -53.75
C VAL A 30 23.12 30.60 -54.29
N ARG A 31 24.18 31.05 -53.62
CA ARG A 31 25.00 32.18 -54.09
C ARG A 31 25.69 31.89 -55.42
N THR A 32 26.15 30.65 -55.63
CA THR A 32 26.81 30.25 -56.89
C THR A 32 25.83 30.26 -58.05
N SER A 33 24.64 29.67 -57.88
CA SER A 33 23.59 29.68 -58.90
C SER A 33 23.10 31.09 -59.24
N LEU A 34 22.90 31.95 -58.22
CA LEU A 34 22.55 33.35 -58.43
C LEU A 34 23.64 34.12 -59.20
N ARG A 35 24.93 33.86 -58.92
CA ARG A 35 26.06 34.47 -59.66
C ARG A 35 26.13 34.02 -61.12
N GLN A 36 25.62 32.83 -61.44
CA GLN A 36 25.51 32.32 -62.81
C GLN A 36 24.26 32.84 -63.54
N GLY A 37 23.50 33.77 -62.94
CA GLY A 37 22.30 34.34 -63.53
C GLY A 37 21.07 33.43 -63.46
N GLN A 38 21.14 32.33 -62.70
CA GLN A 38 20.02 31.42 -62.54
C GLN A 38 19.00 31.98 -61.53
N GLN A 39 17.71 31.73 -61.77
CA GLN A 39 16.66 32.04 -60.81
C GLN A 39 16.55 30.89 -59.80
N VAL A 40 16.62 31.21 -58.50
CA VAL A 40 16.55 30.21 -57.42
C VAL A 40 15.26 30.42 -56.63
N SER A 41 14.42 29.39 -56.56
CA SER A 41 13.26 29.35 -55.66
C SER A 41 13.49 28.32 -54.56
N LEU A 42 13.49 28.78 -53.31
CA LEU A 42 13.52 27.90 -52.13
C LEU A 42 12.08 27.62 -51.72
N VAL A 43 11.62 26.39 -51.95
CA VAL A 43 10.29 25.95 -51.52
C VAL A 43 10.48 25.04 -50.31
N GLN A 44 9.99 25.47 -49.15
CA GLN A 44 9.89 24.61 -47.97
C GLN A 44 8.65 23.72 -48.15
N GLU A 45 8.81 22.53 -48.72
CA GLU A 45 7.75 21.53 -48.62
C GLU A 45 7.68 21.08 -47.16
N GLU A 46 6.53 21.27 -46.50
CA GLU A 46 6.25 20.59 -45.24
C GLU A 46 6.23 19.09 -45.56
N GLY A 47 7.37 18.43 -45.37
CA GLY A 47 7.50 16.99 -45.57
C GLY A 47 6.36 16.27 -44.84
N GLN A 48 5.79 15.28 -45.51
CA GLN A 48 4.78 14.42 -44.91
C GLN A 48 5.32 13.02 -44.81
N PHE A 49 5.32 12.47 -43.60
CA PHE A 49 5.75 11.10 -43.35
C PHE A 49 4.57 10.13 -43.46
N SER A 50 4.86 8.94 -43.96
CA SER A 50 3.94 7.81 -43.83
C SER A 50 3.88 7.32 -42.37
N PRO A 51 2.79 6.66 -41.95
CA PRO A 51 2.73 6.01 -40.65
C PRO A 51 3.84 5.00 -40.39
N GLN A 52 4.42 4.41 -41.45
CA GLN A 52 5.54 3.48 -41.34
C GLN A 52 6.83 4.23 -40.98
N GLN A 53 7.15 5.30 -41.69
CA GLN A 53 8.33 6.13 -41.42
C GLN A 53 8.28 6.76 -40.02
N VAL A 54 7.10 7.23 -39.59
CA VAL A 54 6.94 7.74 -38.21
C VAL A 54 7.12 6.64 -37.16
N ALA A 55 6.69 5.42 -37.46
CA ALA A 55 6.87 4.28 -36.57
C ALA A 55 8.35 3.92 -36.41
N GLU A 56 9.10 3.90 -37.51
CA GLU A 56 10.55 3.71 -37.53
C GLU A 56 11.28 4.83 -36.76
N LEU A 57 10.93 6.10 -37.01
CA LEU A 57 11.53 7.25 -36.33
C LEU A 57 11.31 7.26 -34.81
N LEU A 58 10.21 6.68 -34.34
CA LEU A 58 9.83 6.61 -32.93
C LEU A 58 10.15 5.26 -32.27
N GLY A 59 10.70 4.29 -33.01
CA GLY A 59 11.00 2.96 -32.49
C GLY A 59 9.78 2.15 -32.04
N VAL A 60 8.62 2.36 -32.68
CA VAL A 60 7.36 1.68 -32.34
C VAL A 60 6.82 0.90 -33.53
N HIS A 61 5.88 -0.02 -33.29
CA HIS A 61 5.22 -0.76 -34.38
C HIS A 61 4.24 0.15 -35.14
N ARG A 62 4.18 0.02 -36.48
CA ARG A 62 3.26 0.78 -37.37
C ARG A 62 1.81 0.78 -36.90
N ALA A 63 1.34 -0.34 -36.39
CA ALA A 63 -0.03 -0.50 -35.86
C ALA A 63 -0.35 0.46 -34.70
N THR A 64 0.66 0.87 -33.92
CA THR A 64 0.53 1.86 -32.86
C THR A 64 0.26 3.24 -33.43
N ILE A 65 0.99 3.64 -34.48
CA ILE A 65 0.76 4.91 -35.18
C ILE A 65 -0.62 4.93 -35.82
N SER A 66 -1.02 3.84 -36.50
CA SER A 66 -2.37 3.74 -37.11
C SER A 66 -3.51 3.85 -36.09
N ARG A 67 -3.38 3.21 -34.91
CA ARG A 67 -4.37 3.36 -33.83
C ARG A 67 -4.46 4.78 -33.30
N LYS A 68 -3.31 5.43 -33.10
CA LYS A 68 -3.25 6.80 -32.59
C LYS A 68 -3.82 7.82 -33.59
N ILE A 69 -3.66 7.59 -34.89
CA ILE A 69 -4.35 8.36 -35.92
C ILE A 69 -5.87 8.15 -35.81
N ALA A 70 -6.34 6.91 -35.70
CA ALA A 70 -7.77 6.61 -35.58
C ALA A 70 -8.41 7.19 -34.30
N ALA A 71 -7.64 7.29 -33.21
CA ALA A 71 -8.05 7.90 -31.95
C ALA A 71 -7.96 9.44 -31.95
N GLY A 72 -7.48 10.07 -33.05
CA GLY A 72 -7.27 11.52 -33.14
C GLY A 72 -6.09 12.04 -32.32
N GLU A 73 -5.24 11.17 -31.78
CA GLU A 73 -4.07 11.54 -30.97
C GLU A 73 -2.87 12.01 -31.80
N ILE A 74 -2.79 11.55 -33.07
CA ILE A 74 -1.81 11.97 -34.07
C ILE A 74 -2.54 12.71 -35.19
N ARG A 75 -2.15 13.95 -35.44
CA ARG A 75 -2.66 14.71 -36.58
C ARG A 75 -2.14 14.10 -37.87
N ALA A 76 -3.05 13.63 -38.72
CA ALA A 76 -2.73 13.09 -40.03
C ALA A 76 -3.78 13.52 -41.06
N THR A 77 -3.35 13.72 -42.29
CA THR A 77 -4.21 13.95 -43.46
C THR A 77 -4.30 12.68 -44.29
N LYS A 78 -5.41 12.48 -44.99
CA LYS A 78 -5.61 11.32 -45.87
C LYS A 78 -5.32 11.73 -47.31
N ALA A 79 -4.22 11.26 -47.86
CA ALA A 79 -3.85 11.46 -49.26
C ALA A 79 -4.14 10.15 -50.02
N GLY A 80 -5.30 10.07 -50.67
CA GLY A 80 -5.78 8.84 -51.31
C GLY A 80 -6.09 7.72 -50.30
N ALA A 81 -5.47 6.55 -50.48
CA ALA A 81 -5.68 5.39 -49.60
C ALA A 81 -4.80 5.42 -48.32
N HIS A 82 -3.90 6.39 -48.18
CA HIS A 82 -2.89 6.38 -47.13
C HIS A 82 -2.94 7.63 -46.25
N HIS A 83 -2.64 7.46 -44.97
CA HIS A 83 -2.42 8.58 -44.06
C HIS A 83 -1.04 9.21 -44.30
N ARG A 84 -0.95 10.50 -44.03
CA ARG A 84 0.24 11.33 -44.09
C ARG A 84 0.31 12.20 -42.85
N ILE A 85 1.45 12.20 -42.17
CA ILE A 85 1.68 12.89 -40.90
C ILE A 85 2.64 14.06 -41.18
N PRO A 86 2.27 15.32 -40.91
CA PRO A 86 3.14 16.46 -41.18
C PRO A 86 4.38 16.43 -40.29
N VAL A 87 5.52 16.91 -40.82
CA VAL A 87 6.80 17.03 -40.09
C VAL A 87 6.64 17.71 -38.72
N SER A 88 5.81 18.76 -38.61
CA SER A 88 5.54 19.47 -37.35
C SER A 88 4.94 18.55 -36.27
N GLU A 89 4.07 17.62 -36.67
CA GLU A 89 3.50 16.62 -35.78
C GLU A 89 4.52 15.54 -35.42
N VAL A 90 5.37 15.15 -36.37
CA VAL A 90 6.49 14.23 -36.10
C VAL A 90 7.46 14.83 -35.09
N HIS A 91 7.82 16.12 -35.23
CA HIS A 91 8.65 16.83 -34.25
C HIS A 91 8.00 16.91 -32.88
N ARG A 92 6.68 17.17 -32.80
CA ARG A 92 5.94 17.14 -31.52
C ARG A 92 6.03 15.76 -30.85
N LEU A 93 5.88 14.69 -31.64
CA LEU A 93 6.00 13.31 -31.15
C LEU A 93 7.43 12.99 -30.74
N GLN A 94 8.43 13.43 -31.50
CA GLN A 94 9.85 13.28 -31.18
C GLN A 94 10.24 14.07 -29.93
N GLN A 95 9.73 15.28 -29.70
CA GLN A 95 10.00 16.04 -28.48
C GLN A 95 9.36 15.39 -27.24
N LYS A 96 8.17 14.79 -27.38
CA LYS A 96 7.58 13.94 -26.33
C LYS A 96 8.37 12.65 -26.10
N ALA A 97 9.04 12.13 -27.13
CA ALA A 97 9.88 10.94 -27.08
C ALA A 97 11.36 11.25 -26.77
N ALA A 98 11.81 12.50 -26.83
CA ALA A 98 13.21 12.90 -26.68
C ALA A 98 13.81 12.50 -25.33
N PRO A 99 13.08 12.56 -24.19
CA PRO A 99 13.56 12.00 -22.93
C PRO A 99 13.79 10.49 -23.00
N ALA A 100 12.97 9.76 -23.78
CA ALA A 100 13.07 8.32 -23.96
C ALA A 100 14.12 7.90 -25.01
N LYS A 101 14.38 8.74 -26.02
CA LYS A 101 15.35 8.48 -27.08
C LYS A 101 16.79 8.77 -26.64
N ALA A 102 17.02 9.88 -25.92
CA ALA A 102 18.31 10.15 -25.27
C ALA A 102 18.71 9.04 -24.29
N TYR A 103 17.72 8.39 -23.67
CA TYR A 103 17.92 7.24 -22.77
C TYR A 103 18.19 5.92 -23.50
N LEU A 104 17.61 5.70 -24.69
CA LEU A 104 17.91 4.52 -25.52
C LEU A 104 19.30 4.60 -26.15
N GLU A 105 19.77 5.80 -26.49
CA GLU A 105 21.12 6.07 -27.00
C GLU A 105 22.20 5.93 -25.89
N ASP A 106 21.84 6.10 -24.62
CA ASP A 106 22.74 5.92 -23.45
C ASP A 106 22.96 4.44 -23.06
N ARG A 107 22.29 3.48 -23.72
CA ARG A 107 22.51 2.04 -23.54
C ARG A 107 23.94 1.57 -23.84
N GLY A 108 24.76 2.43 -24.47
CA GLY A 108 26.15 2.15 -24.79
C GLY A 108 27.20 2.61 -23.77
N ARG A 109 26.82 3.26 -22.64
CA ARG A 109 27.79 3.82 -21.69
C ARG A 109 27.61 3.32 -20.25
N GLY A 110 28.24 2.18 -19.93
CA GLY A 110 28.56 1.81 -18.54
C GLY A 110 27.36 1.73 -17.57
N PRO A 111 27.59 1.46 -16.27
CA PRO A 111 26.51 1.20 -15.32
C PRO A 111 25.71 2.47 -15.00
N ALA A 112 24.38 2.35 -15.00
CA ALA A 112 23.45 3.43 -14.64
C ALA A 112 23.89 4.12 -13.34
N GLN A 113 24.20 5.43 -13.42
CA GLN A 113 24.58 6.20 -12.25
C GLN A 113 23.39 6.30 -11.27
N PRO A 114 23.61 6.20 -9.95
CA PRO A 114 22.56 6.44 -8.97
C PRO A 114 22.01 7.85 -9.14
N THR A 115 20.70 7.99 -9.34
CA THR A 115 20.06 9.29 -9.15
C THR A 115 19.92 9.49 -7.64
N VAL A 116 20.95 10.10 -7.04
CA VAL A 116 20.80 10.70 -5.72
C VAL A 116 19.83 11.85 -5.90
N LEU A 117 18.62 11.73 -5.35
CA LEU A 117 17.79 12.90 -5.10
C LEU A 117 18.68 13.83 -4.28
N LYS A 118 19.12 14.96 -4.87
CA LYS A 118 19.97 15.95 -4.18
C LYS A 118 19.49 16.05 -2.75
N GLU A 119 20.41 15.89 -1.79
CA GLU A 119 20.21 16.18 -0.38
C GLU A 119 19.69 17.62 -0.26
N HIS A 120 18.39 17.77 -0.44
CA HIS A 120 17.65 18.89 0.10
C HIS A 120 17.27 18.41 1.48
N SER A 121 18.17 18.70 2.40
CA SER A 121 17.87 18.90 3.81
C SER A 121 16.75 19.93 3.91
N SER A 122 15.50 19.50 3.70
CA SER A 122 14.41 20.19 4.35
C SER A 122 14.63 19.96 5.85
N ALA A 123 14.47 21.01 6.64
CA ALA A 123 14.74 20.98 8.09
C ALA A 123 13.86 19.99 8.88
N GLN A 124 13.06 19.14 8.21
CA GLN A 124 11.98 18.33 8.76
C GLN A 124 12.06 16.82 8.46
N SER A 125 13.01 16.33 7.64
CA SER A 125 13.28 14.87 7.50
C SER A 125 14.79 14.60 7.49
N ARG A 126 15.26 13.77 8.43
CA ARG A 126 16.69 13.45 8.61
C ARG A 126 17.14 12.14 7.94
N GLY A 127 16.22 11.42 7.29
CA GLY A 127 16.49 10.14 6.63
C GLY A 127 17.12 10.27 5.25
N ARG A 128 18.02 9.34 4.88
CA ARG A 128 18.59 9.27 3.52
C ARG A 128 17.70 8.42 2.61
N HIS A 129 17.25 9.01 1.50
CA HIS A 129 16.36 8.34 0.54
C HIS A 129 17.02 8.27 -0.85
N ILE A 130 17.35 7.06 -1.31
CA ILE A 130 18.11 6.81 -2.55
C ILE A 130 17.22 6.08 -3.56
N THR A 131 17.31 6.48 -4.83
CA THR A 131 16.57 5.86 -5.93
C THR A 131 17.51 5.43 -7.05
N TYR A 132 17.31 4.23 -7.59
CA TYR A 132 18.07 3.71 -8.73
C TYR A 132 17.15 3.45 -9.92
N CYS A 133 17.59 3.91 -11.09
CA CYS A 133 16.96 3.64 -12.38
C CYS A 133 17.69 2.46 -13.05
N GLY A 134 16.99 1.37 -13.35
CA GLY A 134 17.57 0.23 -14.07
C GLY A 134 16.99 -1.12 -13.64
N ASP A 135 17.55 -2.20 -14.20
CA ASP A 135 17.16 -3.56 -13.80
C ASP A 135 17.63 -3.84 -12.36
N ASN A 136 16.68 -4.24 -11.51
CA ASN A 136 16.97 -4.56 -10.12
C ASN A 136 17.93 -5.74 -9.96
N ALA A 137 17.95 -6.71 -10.87
CA ALA A 137 18.90 -7.83 -10.84
C ALA A 137 20.35 -7.38 -11.05
N GLU A 138 20.58 -6.30 -11.80
CA GLU A 138 21.91 -5.73 -12.04
C GLU A 138 22.34 -4.77 -10.91
N ILE A 139 21.37 -4.10 -10.29
CA ILE A 139 21.62 -3.09 -9.25
C ILE A 139 21.84 -3.74 -7.88
N MET A 140 21.03 -4.74 -7.50
CA MET A 140 21.06 -5.36 -6.17
C MET A 140 22.45 -5.89 -5.77
N PRO A 141 23.23 -6.58 -6.63
CA PRO A 141 24.58 -7.04 -6.29
C PRO A 141 25.59 -5.93 -5.94
N ARG A 142 25.27 -4.68 -6.27
CA ARG A 142 26.12 -3.50 -6.01
C ARG A 142 25.71 -2.73 -4.75
N LEU A 143 24.59 -3.11 -4.14
CA LEU A 143 24.11 -2.47 -2.92
C LEU A 143 24.85 -3.02 -1.69
N THR A 144 25.08 -2.17 -0.71
CA THR A 144 25.56 -2.61 0.60
C THR A 144 24.41 -3.31 1.34
N PRO A 145 24.58 -4.57 1.81
CA PRO A 145 23.58 -5.26 2.63
C PRO A 145 23.25 -4.55 3.95
N GLY A 146 22.34 -5.16 4.72
CA GLY A 146 21.92 -4.68 6.05
C GLY A 146 20.65 -3.84 6.02
N PHE A 147 19.64 -4.29 5.27
CA PHE A 147 18.30 -3.74 5.29
C PHE A 147 17.43 -4.48 6.33
N ASP A 148 16.70 -3.74 7.15
CA ASP A 148 15.83 -4.29 8.19
C ASP A 148 14.46 -4.71 7.62
N ALA A 149 14.06 -4.11 6.49
CA ALA A 149 12.90 -4.52 5.74
C ALA A 149 13.13 -4.44 4.23
N ALA A 150 12.55 -5.37 3.47
CA ALA A 150 12.44 -5.28 2.03
C ALA A 150 11.00 -5.49 1.55
N PHE A 151 10.51 -4.59 0.71
CA PHE A 151 9.29 -4.80 -0.08
C PHE A 151 9.63 -5.47 -1.40
N PHE A 152 8.86 -6.50 -1.72
CA PHE A 152 8.95 -7.28 -2.94
C PHE A 152 7.56 -7.37 -3.58
N ASP A 153 7.26 -6.46 -4.50
CA ASP A 153 5.99 -6.39 -5.25
C ASP A 153 6.22 -6.78 -6.72
N PRO A 154 6.40 -8.08 -7.03
CA PRO A 154 6.71 -8.50 -8.37
C PRO A 154 5.51 -8.26 -9.31
N PRO A 155 5.73 -8.09 -10.62
CA PRO A 155 4.64 -7.96 -11.57
C PRO A 155 3.70 -9.16 -11.52
N TYR A 156 2.40 -8.91 -11.40
CA TYR A 156 1.40 -9.98 -11.37
C TYR A 156 1.30 -10.61 -12.76
N ASN A 157 1.47 -11.93 -12.85
CA ASN A 157 1.44 -12.70 -14.09
C ASN A 157 0.03 -12.73 -14.71
N THR A 158 -0.45 -11.59 -15.18
CA THR A 158 -1.80 -11.39 -15.71
C THR A 158 -1.75 -11.43 -17.23
N LYS A 159 -2.42 -12.42 -17.84
CA LYS A 159 -2.57 -12.56 -19.31
C LYS A 159 -3.17 -11.33 -20.03
N ARG A 160 -3.75 -10.39 -19.27
CA ARG A 160 -4.16 -9.06 -19.71
C ARG A 160 -3.18 -8.04 -19.12
N GLY A 161 -1.98 -7.98 -19.69
CA GLY A 161 -1.24 -6.73 -19.65
C GLY A 161 -2.17 -5.67 -20.21
N SER A 162 -2.54 -4.67 -19.41
CA SER A 162 -3.21 -3.50 -19.98
C SER A 162 -2.32 -3.01 -21.11
N GLU A 163 -2.86 -2.81 -22.31
CA GLU A 163 -2.15 -2.25 -23.46
C GLU A 163 -1.61 -0.81 -23.23
N ARG A 164 -1.62 -0.34 -21.97
CA ARG A 164 -1.15 0.96 -21.48
C ARG A 164 0.06 0.90 -20.54
N HIS A 165 0.50 -0.28 -20.09
CA HIS A 165 1.70 -0.43 -19.26
C HIS A 165 2.72 -1.30 -20.00
N SER A 166 3.95 -0.81 -20.12
CA SER A 166 5.04 -1.44 -20.85
C SER A 166 5.78 -2.52 -20.06
N TYR A 167 5.25 -2.95 -18.91
CA TYR A 167 5.72 -4.18 -18.27
C TYR A 167 5.56 -5.32 -19.26
N ARG A 168 6.65 -6.05 -19.49
CA ARG A 168 6.69 -7.24 -20.33
C ARG A 168 5.94 -8.39 -19.61
N ASN A 169 4.64 -8.22 -19.33
CA ASN A 169 3.76 -9.15 -18.59
C ASN A 169 3.36 -10.39 -19.41
N ARG A 170 4.21 -10.84 -20.33
CA ARG A 170 4.01 -12.07 -21.12
C ARG A 170 5.17 -13.03 -20.85
N PHE A 171 5.33 -13.41 -19.59
CA PHE A 171 6.22 -14.50 -19.23
C PHE A 171 5.43 -15.82 -19.26
N THR A 172 6.08 -16.89 -19.70
CA THR A 172 5.61 -18.23 -19.33
C THR A 172 5.63 -18.38 -17.80
N ALA A 173 4.88 -19.34 -17.26
CA ALA A 173 4.90 -19.59 -15.81
C ALA A 173 6.32 -19.88 -15.30
N ASP A 174 7.13 -20.58 -16.11
CA ASP A 174 8.49 -20.97 -15.78
C ASP A 174 9.46 -19.77 -15.85
N GLU A 175 9.34 -18.91 -16.86
CA GLU A 175 10.13 -17.68 -16.98
C GLU A 175 9.85 -16.69 -15.85
N TRP A 176 8.58 -16.54 -15.44
CA TRP A 176 8.21 -15.69 -14.31
C TRP A 176 8.78 -16.25 -13.02
N THR A 177 8.68 -17.56 -12.82
CA THR A 177 9.20 -18.25 -11.64
C THR A 177 10.71 -18.08 -11.52
N ALA A 178 11.46 -18.36 -12.60
CA ALA A 178 12.92 -18.24 -12.60
C ALA A 178 13.39 -16.80 -12.30
N GLN A 179 12.79 -15.81 -12.96
CA GLN A 179 13.15 -14.40 -12.75
C GLN A 179 12.77 -13.87 -11.37
N THR A 180 11.61 -14.27 -10.86
CA THR A 180 11.12 -13.86 -9.53
C THR A 180 11.97 -14.49 -8.45
N LYS A 181 12.27 -15.79 -8.56
CA LYS A 181 13.15 -16.52 -7.64
C LYS A 181 14.53 -15.88 -7.56
N HIS A 182 15.18 -15.65 -8.70
CA HIS A 182 16.51 -15.05 -8.73
C HIS A 182 16.56 -13.67 -8.03
N ARG A 183 15.55 -12.82 -8.28
CA ARG A 183 15.46 -11.50 -7.64
C ARG A 183 15.14 -11.60 -6.15
N LEU A 184 14.37 -12.61 -5.74
CA LEU A 184 14.09 -12.87 -4.33
C LEU A 184 15.36 -13.32 -3.59
N GLU A 185 16.18 -14.18 -4.21
CA GLU A 185 17.49 -14.59 -3.67
C GLU A 185 18.42 -13.39 -3.45
N LEU A 186 18.51 -12.51 -4.45
CA LEU A 186 19.27 -11.25 -4.34
C LEU A 186 18.70 -10.32 -3.25
N THR A 187 17.38 -10.21 -3.16
CA THR A 187 16.73 -9.41 -2.11
C THR A 187 17.03 -9.97 -0.72
N TRP A 188 16.94 -11.30 -0.57
CA TRP A 188 17.17 -12.02 0.67
C TRP A 188 18.60 -11.89 1.20
N SER A 189 19.59 -11.87 0.30
CA SER A 189 21.01 -11.69 0.64
C SER A 189 21.35 -10.26 1.09
N LEU A 190 20.54 -9.27 0.71
CA LEU A 190 20.69 -7.88 1.14
C LEU A 190 20.09 -7.59 2.52
N LEU A 191 19.21 -8.45 3.03
CA LEU A 191 18.59 -8.28 4.35
C LEU A 191 19.58 -8.51 5.49
N ALA A 192 19.43 -7.74 6.57
CA ALA A 192 20.13 -7.95 7.82
C ALA A 192 19.81 -9.34 8.44
N GLU A 193 20.47 -9.69 9.55
CA GLU A 193 20.17 -10.93 10.29
C GLU A 193 18.76 -10.89 10.90
N ASP A 194 18.40 -9.77 11.50
CA ASP A 194 17.06 -9.49 12.04
C ASP A 194 16.31 -8.56 11.08
N ALA A 195 15.53 -9.15 10.18
CA ALA A 195 14.85 -8.39 9.13
C ALA A 195 13.50 -8.99 8.73
N VAL A 196 12.70 -8.23 8.00
CA VAL A 196 11.46 -8.73 7.40
C VAL A 196 11.48 -8.58 5.89
N LEU A 197 11.10 -9.64 5.19
CA LEU A 197 10.75 -9.58 3.79
C LEU A 197 9.22 -9.50 3.69
N ILE A 198 8.71 -8.45 3.04
CA ILE A 198 7.29 -8.25 2.77
C ILE A 198 7.04 -8.45 1.28
N VAL A 199 6.32 -9.52 0.93
CA VAL A 199 5.90 -9.77 -0.44
C VAL A 199 4.44 -9.38 -0.62
N THR A 200 4.12 -8.59 -1.63
CA THR A 200 2.72 -8.31 -1.99
C THR A 200 2.35 -9.01 -3.27
N ILE A 201 1.28 -9.80 -3.23
CA ILE A 201 0.90 -10.66 -4.36
C ILE A 201 -0.62 -10.80 -4.48
N ASP A 202 -1.08 -11.06 -5.69
CA ASP A 202 -2.48 -11.37 -5.94
C ASP A 202 -2.81 -12.87 -5.80
N GLU A 203 -4.10 -13.19 -5.89
CA GLU A 203 -4.61 -14.54 -5.76
C GLU A 203 -4.13 -15.51 -6.86
N ARG A 204 -3.70 -14.98 -8.02
CA ARG A 204 -3.32 -15.80 -9.18
C ARG A 204 -1.91 -16.35 -9.02
N SER A 205 -1.00 -15.51 -8.50
CA SER A 205 0.40 -15.86 -8.32
C SER A 205 0.73 -16.31 -6.89
N LEU A 206 -0.22 -16.26 -5.94
CA LEU A 206 0.00 -16.65 -4.55
C LEU A 206 0.64 -18.04 -4.40
N GLY A 207 0.08 -19.07 -5.05
CA GLY A 207 0.60 -20.44 -4.91
C GLY A 207 2.05 -20.58 -5.41
N GLN A 208 2.38 -19.95 -6.54
CA GLN A 208 3.74 -19.94 -7.10
C GLN A 208 4.69 -19.16 -6.20
N MET A 209 4.27 -18.00 -5.70
CA MET A 209 5.09 -17.18 -4.81
C MET A 209 5.37 -17.90 -3.49
N LEU A 210 4.40 -18.63 -2.92
CA LEU A 210 4.61 -19.43 -1.71
C LEU A 210 5.68 -20.51 -1.91
N ALA A 211 5.69 -21.18 -3.08
CA ALA A 211 6.71 -22.15 -3.41
C ALA A 211 8.11 -21.51 -3.52
N ILE A 212 8.21 -20.37 -4.21
CA ILE A 212 9.46 -19.61 -4.34
C ILE A 212 9.97 -19.14 -2.97
N VAL A 213 9.09 -18.57 -2.14
CA VAL A 213 9.45 -18.12 -0.79
C VAL A 213 9.95 -19.28 0.07
N ALA A 214 9.27 -20.43 0.03
CA ALA A 214 9.68 -21.61 0.77
C ALA A 214 11.07 -22.09 0.32
N GLU A 215 11.34 -22.10 -1.00
CA GLU A 215 12.62 -22.52 -1.55
C GLU A 215 13.77 -21.56 -1.21
N VAL A 216 13.56 -20.24 -1.32
CA VAL A 216 14.61 -19.24 -1.12
C VAL A 216 14.90 -18.98 0.35
N THR A 217 13.86 -18.93 1.18
CA THR A 217 13.99 -18.45 2.57
C THR A 217 13.99 -19.59 3.59
N ASN A 218 13.42 -20.75 3.22
CA ASN A 218 13.12 -21.87 4.12
C ASN A 218 12.30 -21.45 5.37
N ILE A 219 11.57 -20.33 5.29
CA ILE A 219 10.75 -19.77 6.36
C ILE A 219 9.30 -19.67 5.85
N PRO A 220 8.32 -20.25 6.56
CA PRO A 220 6.93 -20.12 6.17
C PRO A 220 6.45 -18.67 6.39
N PRO A 221 5.79 -18.04 5.40
CA PRO A 221 5.29 -16.69 5.57
C PRO A 221 4.05 -16.64 6.46
N GLN A 222 3.92 -15.58 7.25
CA GLN A 222 2.63 -15.17 7.79
C GLN A 222 1.82 -14.47 6.69
N ILE A 223 0.66 -15.03 6.34
CA ILE A 223 -0.19 -14.51 5.27
C ILE A 223 -1.24 -13.56 5.85
N VAL A 224 -1.30 -12.35 5.32
CA VAL A 224 -2.29 -11.33 5.66
C VAL A 224 -3.12 -10.99 4.43
N SER A 225 -4.44 -11.10 4.54
CA SER A 225 -5.39 -10.67 3.52
C SER A 225 -5.70 -9.19 3.69
N VAL A 226 -5.34 -8.37 2.71
CA VAL A 226 -5.54 -6.91 2.75
C VAL A 226 -6.58 -6.51 1.73
N ARG A 227 -7.65 -5.84 2.18
CA ARG A 227 -8.65 -5.26 1.28
C ARG A 227 -8.11 -3.97 0.65
N THR A 228 -7.49 -4.10 -0.51
CA THR A 228 -6.83 -3.00 -1.24
C THR A 228 -7.76 -2.25 -2.20
N LEU A 229 -8.94 -2.78 -2.53
CA LEU A 229 -9.93 -2.10 -3.38
C LEU A 229 -11.36 -2.36 -2.94
N ARG A 230 -12.04 -1.32 -2.44
CA ARG A 230 -13.38 -1.49 -1.85
C ARG A 230 -14.49 -1.77 -2.86
N SER A 231 -14.45 -1.10 -4.01
CA SER A 231 -15.40 -1.28 -5.12
C SER A 231 -15.31 -2.67 -5.75
N GLY A 232 -14.14 -3.30 -5.61
CA GLY A 232 -13.77 -4.54 -6.25
C GLY A 232 -13.60 -4.40 -7.76
N THR A 233 -12.81 -5.31 -8.34
CA THR A 233 -12.71 -5.45 -9.79
C THR A 233 -13.54 -6.65 -10.24
N TYR A 234 -14.32 -6.47 -11.30
CA TYR A 234 -15.11 -7.55 -11.87
C TYR A 234 -14.23 -8.69 -12.39
N ARG A 235 -14.67 -9.91 -12.09
CA ARG A 235 -14.21 -11.20 -12.62
C ARG A 235 -15.46 -12.07 -12.83
N PRO A 236 -15.45 -13.03 -13.75
CA PRO A 236 -16.50 -14.05 -13.79
C PRO A 236 -16.65 -14.70 -12.40
N GLY A 237 -17.84 -14.64 -11.81
CA GLY A 237 -18.08 -15.06 -10.42
C GLY A 237 -17.91 -13.92 -9.40
N PHE A 238 -17.00 -14.11 -8.43
CA PHE A 238 -16.80 -13.16 -7.32
C PHE A 238 -15.94 -11.96 -7.71
N ARG A 239 -16.25 -10.79 -7.16
CA ARG A 239 -15.41 -9.58 -7.31
C ARG A 239 -14.13 -9.73 -6.50
N ARG A 240 -12.99 -9.39 -7.10
CA ARG A 240 -11.71 -9.29 -6.37
C ARG A 240 -11.66 -7.97 -5.62
N THR A 241 -11.42 -7.99 -4.32
CA THR A 241 -11.42 -6.81 -3.44
C THR A 241 -10.09 -6.56 -2.72
N GLY A 242 -9.13 -7.47 -2.86
CA GLY A 242 -7.88 -7.41 -2.09
C GLY A 242 -6.71 -8.16 -2.71
N GLU A 243 -5.65 -8.20 -1.91
CA GLU A 243 -4.34 -8.81 -2.17
C GLU A 243 -3.83 -9.50 -0.90
N PHE A 244 -2.76 -10.26 -1.04
CA PHE A 244 -2.08 -10.94 0.07
C PHE A 244 -0.74 -10.28 0.33
N TYR A 245 -0.47 -10.03 1.61
CA TYR A 245 0.82 -9.57 2.10
C TYR A 245 1.44 -10.74 2.86
N LEU A 246 2.60 -11.19 2.38
CA LEU A 246 3.35 -12.30 2.97
C LEU A 246 4.48 -11.69 3.79
N PHE A 247 4.49 -11.97 5.09
CA PHE A 247 5.55 -11.54 6.00
C PHE A 247 6.47 -12.71 6.30
N ILE A 248 7.73 -12.59 5.89
CA ILE A 248 8.77 -13.57 6.17
C ILE A 248 9.72 -12.93 7.18
N HIS A 249 9.72 -13.46 8.39
CA HIS A 249 10.50 -12.95 9.52
C HIS A 249 11.86 -13.65 9.57
N LYS A 250 12.93 -12.90 9.35
CA LYS A 250 14.32 -13.36 9.45
C LYS A 250 14.87 -12.98 10.82
N GLY A 251 15.53 -13.92 11.47
CA GLY A 251 16.07 -13.72 12.82
C GLY A 251 14.97 -13.41 13.85
N ALA A 252 15.22 -12.42 14.70
CA ALA A 252 14.32 -11.99 15.77
C ALA A 252 13.28 -10.93 15.33
N MET A 253 13.37 -10.40 14.10
CA MET A 253 12.47 -9.35 13.64
C MET A 253 11.01 -9.82 13.63
N SER A 254 10.18 -9.18 14.46
CA SER A 254 8.77 -9.53 14.64
C SER A 254 7.90 -8.27 14.66
N PRO A 255 6.60 -8.37 14.30
CA PRO A 255 5.70 -7.24 14.40
C PRO A 255 5.57 -6.77 15.85
N THR A 256 5.50 -5.46 16.04
CA THR A 256 5.31 -4.81 17.33
C THR A 256 3.84 -4.41 17.51
N PRO A 257 3.26 -4.56 18.71
CA PRO A 257 1.91 -4.08 19.00
C PRO A 257 1.78 -2.60 18.69
N GLN A 258 0.64 -2.19 18.12
CA GLN A 258 0.38 -0.81 17.74
C GLN A 258 -0.94 -0.30 18.32
N PRO A 259 -1.10 1.00 18.60
CA PRO A 259 -2.41 1.57 18.88
C PRO A 259 -3.27 1.45 17.61
N LEU A 260 -4.25 0.55 17.62
CA LEU A 260 -5.08 0.25 16.46
C LEU A 260 -6.52 0.74 16.68
N GLY A 261 -7.03 1.49 15.71
CA GLY A 261 -8.41 1.96 15.68
C GLY A 261 -9.45 0.86 15.40
N PRO A 262 -10.75 1.16 15.53
CA PRO A 262 -11.84 0.22 15.28
C PRO A 262 -11.83 -0.42 13.88
N GLU A 263 -11.30 0.27 12.87
CA GLU A 263 -11.19 -0.19 11.48
C GLU A 263 -10.29 -1.42 11.31
N TRP A 264 -9.46 -1.72 12.30
CA TRP A 264 -8.60 -2.90 12.31
C TRP A 264 -9.32 -4.16 12.82
N GLY A 265 -10.56 -4.05 13.28
CA GLY A 265 -11.32 -5.17 13.83
C GLY A 265 -12.42 -5.68 12.90
N LEU A 266 -12.52 -7.01 12.78
CA LEU A 266 -13.40 -7.70 11.81
C LEU A 266 -14.91 -7.57 12.07
N THR A 267 -15.33 -7.00 13.21
CA THR A 267 -16.75 -6.89 13.60
C THR A 267 -17.16 -5.47 13.97
N GLY A 268 -16.42 -4.46 13.49
CA GLY A 268 -16.59 -3.06 13.92
C GLY A 268 -16.25 -2.84 15.39
N ARG A 269 -15.50 -3.79 16.00
CA ARG A 269 -15.01 -3.72 17.38
C ARG A 269 -13.53 -3.42 17.35
N THR A 270 -13.02 -2.72 18.35
CA THR A 270 -11.57 -2.50 18.48
C THR A 270 -10.83 -3.84 18.53
N PRO A 271 -9.67 -3.99 17.85
CA PRO A 271 -8.89 -5.24 17.86
C PRO A 271 -8.47 -5.70 19.25
N THR A 272 -8.44 -4.79 20.21
CA THR A 272 -8.12 -5.06 21.62
C THR A 272 -9.09 -6.03 22.29
N GLY A 273 -10.29 -6.23 21.74
CA GLY A 273 -11.36 -7.04 22.33
C GLY A 273 -11.90 -6.48 23.65
N LEU A 274 -11.47 -5.27 24.04
CA LEU A 274 -11.87 -4.62 25.28
C LEU A 274 -13.17 -3.83 25.11
N ALA A 275 -13.41 -3.30 23.92
CA ALA A 275 -14.61 -2.53 23.62
C ALA A 275 -15.76 -3.41 23.12
N SER A 276 -16.96 -3.06 23.54
CA SER A 276 -18.19 -3.40 22.84
C SER A 276 -18.26 -2.67 21.49
N THR A 277 -19.21 -3.05 20.64
CA THR A 277 -19.47 -2.34 19.37
C THR A 277 -19.84 -0.86 19.58
N ALA A 278 -20.32 -0.50 20.78
CA ALA A 278 -20.61 0.89 21.17
C ALA A 278 -19.41 1.63 21.82
N GLY A 279 -18.20 1.05 21.80
CA GLY A 279 -16.99 1.69 22.34
C GLY A 279 -16.79 1.58 23.86
N ALA A 280 -17.78 1.11 24.62
CA ALA A 280 -17.69 0.92 26.07
C ALA A 280 -17.00 -0.39 26.46
N VAL A 281 -16.38 -0.45 27.65
CA VAL A 281 -15.74 -1.67 28.18
C VAL A 281 -16.75 -2.82 28.25
N ARG A 282 -16.42 -3.95 27.63
CA ARG A 282 -17.30 -5.11 27.59
C ARG A 282 -17.23 -5.91 28.88
N TRP A 283 -18.35 -6.03 29.58
CA TRP A 283 -18.51 -6.95 30.70
C TRP A 283 -19.00 -8.33 30.22
N ASN A 284 -18.39 -9.41 30.70
CA ASN A 284 -18.75 -10.77 30.29
C ASN A 284 -19.72 -11.43 31.28
N PRO A 285 -20.73 -12.19 30.81
CA PRO A 285 -21.64 -12.88 31.71
C PRO A 285 -20.89 -13.97 32.48
N LEU A 286 -21.09 -14.00 33.80
CA LEU A 286 -20.53 -15.02 34.69
C LEU A 286 -21.08 -16.41 34.37
N PHE A 287 -22.34 -16.50 33.91
CA PHE A 287 -22.94 -17.75 33.46
C PHE A 287 -22.25 -18.28 32.20
N ARG A 288 -21.91 -19.58 32.19
CA ARG A 288 -21.39 -20.24 30.98
C ARG A 288 -22.53 -20.63 30.06
N SER A 289 -22.64 -19.94 28.93
CA SER A 289 -23.52 -20.30 27.82
C SER A 289 -22.80 -21.20 26.81
N GLY A 290 -23.54 -22.07 26.11
CA GLY A 290 -23.01 -22.98 25.08
C GLY A 290 -23.04 -24.45 25.50
N ALA A 291 -22.45 -25.32 24.68
CA ALA A 291 -22.51 -26.78 24.83
C ALA A 291 -21.91 -27.30 26.15
N ASP A 292 -20.89 -26.62 26.70
CA ASP A 292 -20.20 -27.04 27.94
C ASP A 292 -20.73 -26.32 29.19
N ASN A 293 -22.05 -26.22 29.37
CA ASN A 293 -22.64 -25.55 30.53
C ASN A 293 -23.12 -26.51 31.62
N ALA A 294 -22.98 -27.83 31.41
CA ALA A 294 -23.39 -28.87 32.33
C ALA A 294 -22.73 -28.70 33.72
N PRO A 295 -23.49 -28.72 34.83
CA PRO A 295 -22.94 -28.65 36.20
C PRO A 295 -21.81 -29.65 36.46
N GLU A 296 -21.96 -30.86 35.94
CA GLU A 296 -21.06 -32.01 36.14
C GLU A 296 -19.68 -31.78 35.51
N SER A 297 -19.60 -30.93 34.48
CA SER A 297 -18.34 -30.64 33.78
C SER A 297 -17.37 -29.74 34.57
N ALA A 298 -17.84 -29.06 35.62
CA ALA A 298 -16.99 -28.49 36.67
C ALA A 298 -17.83 -28.23 37.94
N PRO A 299 -17.91 -29.22 38.84
CA PRO A 299 -18.75 -29.13 40.05
C PRO A 299 -18.40 -27.92 40.93
N GLY A 300 -17.11 -27.55 41.01
CA GLY A 300 -16.64 -26.37 41.76
C GLY A 300 -17.03 -25.01 41.16
N CYS A 301 -17.81 -24.97 40.09
CA CYS A 301 -18.35 -23.75 39.49
C CYS A 301 -19.88 -23.61 39.68
N VAL A 302 -20.45 -24.35 40.62
CA VAL A 302 -21.88 -24.36 40.95
C VAL A 302 -22.04 -23.91 42.40
N TYR A 303 -22.28 -22.61 42.59
CA TYR A 303 -22.37 -21.99 43.91
C TYR A 303 -23.34 -20.80 43.89
N PRO A 304 -23.92 -20.40 45.04
CA PRO A 304 -24.78 -19.23 45.09
C PRO A 304 -23.97 -17.93 45.03
N VAL A 305 -24.52 -16.90 44.39
CA VAL A 305 -24.09 -15.52 44.60
C VAL A 305 -25.20 -14.80 45.35
N TRP A 306 -24.92 -14.39 46.59
CA TRP A 306 -25.89 -13.76 47.47
C TRP A 306 -26.00 -12.27 47.15
N ILE A 307 -27.23 -11.80 46.98
CA ILE A 307 -27.54 -10.39 46.72
C ILE A 307 -28.45 -9.82 47.80
N ALA A 308 -28.28 -8.55 48.16
CA ALA A 308 -29.21 -7.83 49.02
C ALA A 308 -29.22 -6.35 48.61
N GLN A 309 -30.40 -5.72 48.66
CA GLN A 309 -30.57 -4.30 48.33
C GLN A 309 -29.97 -3.92 46.95
N GLY A 310 -30.07 -4.83 45.97
CA GLY A 310 -29.54 -4.63 44.62
C GLY A 310 -28.02 -4.72 44.48
N ARG A 311 -27.30 -5.26 45.48
CA ARG A 311 -25.85 -5.45 45.48
C ARG A 311 -25.48 -6.91 45.70
N ILE A 312 -24.29 -7.30 45.25
CA ILE A 312 -23.67 -8.56 45.67
C ILE A 312 -23.15 -8.36 47.09
N VAL A 313 -23.53 -9.25 48.01
CA VAL A 313 -23.09 -9.21 49.41
C VAL A 313 -22.14 -10.35 49.77
N GLN A 314 -22.24 -11.48 49.07
CA GLN A 314 -21.34 -12.61 49.28
C GLN A 314 -21.28 -13.50 48.03
N VAL A 315 -20.11 -14.06 47.75
CA VAL A 315 -19.91 -15.05 46.68
C VAL A 315 -19.64 -16.39 47.34
N ASP A 316 -20.49 -17.38 47.06
CA ASP A 316 -20.50 -18.70 47.68
C ASP A 316 -20.72 -18.68 49.20
N GLY A 317 -20.75 -19.85 49.85
CA GLY A 317 -20.93 -19.99 51.29
C GLY A 317 -22.39 -19.92 51.75
N PRO A 318 -22.64 -20.04 53.06
CA PRO A 318 -23.98 -19.99 53.63
C PRO A 318 -24.60 -18.61 53.44
N ARG A 319 -25.93 -18.57 53.43
CA ARG A 319 -26.69 -17.33 53.33
C ARG A 319 -26.26 -16.35 54.45
N PRO A 320 -25.81 -15.12 54.12
CA PRO A 320 -25.22 -14.23 55.11
C PRO A 320 -26.26 -13.60 56.05
N HIS A 321 -27.50 -13.37 55.59
CA HIS A 321 -28.60 -12.85 56.40
C HIS A 321 -29.97 -13.16 55.77
N PRO A 322 -31.09 -13.06 56.52
CA PRO A 322 -32.43 -13.47 56.06
C PRO A 322 -33.00 -12.70 54.86
N GLU A 323 -32.46 -11.52 54.55
CA GLU A 323 -32.88 -10.70 53.41
C GLU A 323 -32.06 -10.99 52.14
N ALA A 324 -30.95 -11.74 52.24
CA ALA A 324 -30.10 -12.02 51.09
C ALA A 324 -30.74 -13.05 50.15
N GLU A 325 -30.86 -12.76 48.86
CA GLU A 325 -31.36 -13.69 47.86
C GLU A 325 -30.21 -14.39 47.13
N GLY A 326 -30.30 -15.70 46.90
CA GLY A 326 -29.25 -16.48 46.25
C GLY A 326 -29.48 -16.63 44.75
N ILE A 327 -28.57 -16.12 43.93
CA ILE A 327 -28.57 -16.38 42.48
C ILE A 327 -27.74 -17.63 42.19
N TRP A 328 -28.38 -18.63 41.57
CA TRP A 328 -27.75 -19.87 41.11
C TRP A 328 -27.49 -19.85 39.60
N PRO A 329 -26.47 -20.59 39.11
CA PRO A 329 -26.17 -20.64 37.69
C PRO A 329 -27.27 -21.37 36.93
N THR A 330 -28.21 -20.62 36.37
CA THR A 330 -29.32 -21.16 35.56
C THR A 330 -29.41 -20.49 34.18
N ASN A 331 -29.84 -21.27 33.19
CA ASN A 331 -30.03 -20.76 31.83
C ASN A 331 -31.33 -19.93 31.70
N GLY A 332 -31.64 -19.44 30.50
CA GLY A 332 -32.85 -18.62 30.26
C GLY A 332 -34.19 -19.34 30.47
N GLN A 333 -34.18 -20.66 30.64
CA GLN A 333 -35.34 -21.51 30.92
C GLN A 333 -35.31 -22.05 32.38
N GLY A 334 -34.41 -21.55 33.23
CA GLY A 334 -34.29 -21.99 34.62
C GLY A 334 -33.55 -23.32 34.80
N ARG A 335 -33.02 -23.94 33.73
CA ARG A 335 -32.26 -25.19 33.87
C ARG A 335 -30.91 -24.92 34.54
N PRO A 336 -30.47 -25.78 35.47
CA PRO A 336 -29.15 -25.68 36.08
C PRO A 336 -28.02 -25.68 35.04
N GLY A 337 -26.97 -24.92 35.33
CA GLY A 337 -25.73 -24.91 34.59
C GLY A 337 -24.58 -24.57 35.53
N ARG A 338 -23.55 -23.90 35.02
CA ARG A 338 -22.39 -23.48 35.83
C ARG A 338 -21.95 -22.05 35.56
N TRP A 339 -21.27 -21.47 36.55
CA TRP A 339 -20.48 -20.26 36.37
C TRP A 339 -19.21 -20.55 35.56
N ARG A 340 -18.61 -19.48 35.02
CA ARG A 340 -17.33 -19.53 34.32
C ARG A 340 -16.14 -19.52 35.28
N LEU A 341 -16.33 -19.04 36.50
CA LEU A 341 -15.29 -18.87 37.52
C LEU A 341 -15.56 -19.79 38.70
N ARG A 342 -14.50 -20.09 39.45
CA ARG A 342 -14.59 -20.67 40.79
C ARG A 342 -14.86 -19.57 41.84
N PRO A 343 -15.39 -19.92 43.02
CA PRO A 343 -15.72 -18.97 44.09
C PRO A 343 -14.59 -18.02 44.45
N GLU A 344 -13.36 -18.51 44.58
CA GLU A 344 -12.22 -17.73 45.06
C GLU A 344 -11.91 -16.60 44.09
N LYS A 345 -11.93 -16.91 42.78
CA LYS A 345 -11.69 -15.92 41.73
C LYS A 345 -12.84 -14.94 41.59
N ALA A 346 -14.09 -15.39 41.71
CA ALA A 346 -15.25 -14.50 41.67
C ALA A 346 -15.27 -13.55 42.87
N THR A 347 -14.93 -14.04 44.07
CA THR A 347 -14.78 -13.26 45.29
C THR A 347 -13.71 -12.18 45.13
N ALA A 348 -12.53 -12.56 44.61
CA ALA A 348 -11.45 -11.61 44.36
C ALA A 348 -11.82 -10.51 43.37
N LEU A 349 -12.58 -10.84 42.30
CA LEU A 349 -13.05 -9.82 41.35
C LEU A 349 -14.12 -8.91 41.95
N HIS A 350 -15.04 -9.47 42.75
CA HIS A 350 -16.06 -8.68 43.43
C HIS A 350 -15.46 -7.70 44.44
N ALA A 351 -14.52 -8.16 45.28
CA ALA A 351 -13.82 -7.30 46.24
C ALA A 351 -13.07 -6.12 45.57
N ARG A 352 -12.70 -6.29 44.30
CA ARG A 352 -12.05 -5.27 43.47
C ARG A 352 -13.03 -4.42 42.65
N GLY A 353 -14.35 -4.58 42.81
CA GLY A 353 -15.35 -3.87 41.99
C GLY A 353 -15.36 -4.29 40.50
N LEU A 354 -14.79 -5.44 40.15
CA LEU A 354 -14.67 -5.98 38.78
C LEU A 354 -15.69 -7.10 38.50
N MET A 355 -16.75 -7.17 39.30
CA MET A 355 -17.92 -8.03 39.14
C MET A 355 -19.17 -7.27 39.58
N LYS A 356 -20.28 -7.39 38.82
CA LYS A 356 -21.51 -6.61 39.05
C LYS A 356 -22.79 -7.33 38.65
N LEU A 357 -23.93 -6.81 39.13
CA LEU A 357 -25.25 -7.25 38.67
C LEU A 357 -25.64 -6.50 37.41
N GLY A 358 -26.36 -7.18 36.54
CA GLY A 358 -27.09 -6.54 35.46
C GLY A 358 -28.51 -6.19 35.85
N ARG A 359 -29.23 -5.59 34.90
CA ARG A 359 -30.67 -5.35 35.08
C ARG A 359 -31.42 -6.67 35.18
N THR A 360 -32.24 -6.81 36.21
CA THR A 360 -33.17 -7.92 36.37
C THR A 360 -34.13 -7.95 35.18
N SER A 361 -34.18 -9.08 34.50
CA SER A 361 -35.09 -9.28 33.37
C SER A 361 -36.55 -9.30 33.85
N PRO A 362 -37.54 -9.05 32.95
CA PRO A 362 -38.96 -9.16 33.29
C PRO A 362 -39.37 -10.54 33.83
N ARG A 363 -38.56 -11.58 33.59
CA ARG A 363 -38.74 -12.93 34.11
C ARG A 363 -38.07 -13.15 35.48
N GLY A 364 -37.71 -12.09 36.20
CA GLY A 364 -37.11 -12.14 37.54
C GLY A 364 -35.63 -12.52 37.58
N ARG A 365 -35.00 -12.84 36.44
CA ARG A 365 -33.59 -13.25 36.42
C ARG A 365 -32.64 -12.05 36.41
N THR A 366 -31.71 -12.01 37.35
CA THR A 366 -30.63 -11.02 37.42
C THR A 366 -29.33 -11.62 36.89
N PRO A 367 -28.81 -11.19 35.73
CA PRO A 367 -27.53 -11.67 35.23
C PRO A 367 -26.37 -11.08 36.04
N ILE A 368 -25.29 -11.84 36.20
CA ILE A 368 -24.06 -11.40 36.84
C ILE A 368 -22.99 -11.25 35.76
N TYR A 369 -22.21 -10.17 35.83
CA TYR A 369 -21.14 -9.88 34.89
C TYR A 369 -19.80 -9.68 35.59
N TYR A 370 -18.70 -9.91 34.87
CA TYR A 370 -17.33 -9.74 35.37
C TYR A 370 -16.36 -9.32 34.25
N LEU A 371 -15.18 -8.83 34.63
CA LEU A 371 -14.05 -8.65 33.72
C LEU A 371 -13.19 -9.93 33.61
N PRO A 372 -12.98 -10.53 32.42
CA PRO A 372 -12.06 -11.64 32.23
C PRO A 372 -10.61 -11.26 32.52
N ALA A 373 -9.75 -12.26 32.71
CA ALA A 373 -8.35 -12.07 33.09
C ALA A 373 -7.59 -11.06 32.21
N GLY A 374 -7.79 -11.10 30.88
CA GLY A 374 -7.16 -10.12 29.97
C GLY A 374 -7.66 -8.69 30.14
N GLN A 375 -8.91 -8.48 30.55
CA GLN A 375 -9.45 -7.16 30.88
C GLN A 375 -9.00 -6.70 32.26
N VAL A 376 -8.86 -7.61 33.23
CA VAL A 376 -8.28 -7.30 34.55
C VAL A 376 -6.84 -6.84 34.39
N ALA A 377 -6.03 -7.55 33.60
CA ALA A 377 -4.67 -7.12 33.28
C ALA A 377 -4.65 -5.74 32.57
N ALA A 378 -5.60 -5.48 31.68
CA ALA A 378 -5.74 -4.17 31.04
C ALA A 378 -6.16 -3.07 32.03
N PHE A 379 -6.99 -3.38 33.02
CA PHE A 379 -7.34 -2.47 34.12
C PHE A 379 -6.12 -2.18 35.00
N ASP A 380 -5.38 -3.22 35.40
CA ASP A 380 -4.18 -3.09 36.23
C ASP A 380 -3.06 -2.31 35.53
N ALA A 381 -2.95 -2.44 34.20
CA ALA A 381 -2.01 -1.69 33.39
C ALA A 381 -2.50 -0.27 33.01
N GLY A 382 -3.67 0.17 33.49
CA GLY A 382 -4.22 1.50 33.21
C GLY A 382 -4.86 1.68 31.83
N PHE A 383 -4.97 0.60 31.03
CA PHE A 383 -5.65 0.65 29.73
C PHE A 383 -7.18 0.71 29.86
N ILE A 384 -7.71 0.17 30.95
CA ILE A 384 -9.08 0.40 31.40
C ILE A 384 -9.00 1.23 32.67
N VAL A 385 -9.65 2.38 32.69
CA VAL A 385 -9.67 3.28 33.85
C VAL A 385 -11.04 3.30 34.49
N SER A 386 -11.07 3.45 35.81
CA SER A 386 -12.31 3.71 36.55
C SER A 386 -12.59 5.20 36.63
N GLU A 387 -13.85 5.57 36.38
CA GLU A 387 -14.38 6.93 36.54
C GLU A 387 -15.16 7.08 37.87
N GLY A 388 -15.04 6.11 38.76
CA GLY A 388 -15.80 5.99 40.00
C GLY A 388 -16.45 4.61 40.15
N LEU A 389 -17.09 4.41 41.30
CA LEU A 389 -17.93 3.24 41.56
C LEU A 389 -19.39 3.57 41.25
N ASP A 390 -20.15 2.59 40.81
CA ASP A 390 -21.60 2.67 40.70
C ASP A 390 -22.27 2.43 42.07
N ASP A 391 -23.60 2.55 42.08
CA ASP A 391 -24.43 2.31 43.25
C ASP A 391 -24.38 0.86 43.75
N GLN A 392 -23.78 -0.07 43.00
CA GLN A 392 -23.58 -1.48 43.38
C GLN A 392 -22.15 -1.77 43.86
N GLY A 393 -21.27 -0.77 43.86
CA GLY A 393 -19.86 -0.92 44.25
C GLY A 393 -18.97 -1.48 43.14
N ALA A 394 -19.45 -1.51 41.89
CA ALA A 394 -18.65 -1.90 40.74
C ALA A 394 -18.09 -0.68 40.00
N HIS A 395 -16.94 -0.83 39.36
CA HIS A 395 -16.33 0.28 38.63
C HIS A 395 -17.16 0.70 37.41
N GLN A 396 -17.32 2.02 37.25
CA GLN A 396 -17.70 2.65 35.98
C GLN A 396 -16.43 2.76 35.14
N LEU A 397 -16.36 2.03 34.03
CA LEU A 397 -15.10 1.79 33.30
C LEU A 397 -15.08 2.46 31.94
N ARG A 398 -13.95 3.10 31.62
CA ARG A 398 -13.66 3.68 30.31
C ARG A 398 -12.37 3.09 29.74
N LEU A 399 -12.30 2.97 28.42
CA LEU A 399 -11.07 2.61 27.71
C LEU A 399 -10.19 3.83 27.51
N THR A 400 -8.89 3.64 27.70
CA THR A 400 -7.88 4.54 27.15
C THR A 400 -7.63 4.18 25.68
N LYS A 401 -7.23 5.16 24.88
CA LYS A 401 -6.97 4.97 23.45
C LYS A 401 -5.60 4.32 23.17
N ASP A 402 -4.83 4.03 24.22
CA ASP A 402 -3.39 3.80 24.13
C ASP A 402 -2.98 2.32 24.15
N ARG A 403 -3.95 1.40 24.18
CA ARG A 403 -3.61 -0.03 24.21
C ARG A 403 -3.10 -0.49 22.85
N ALA A 404 -1.79 -0.71 22.78
CA ALA A 404 -1.14 -1.31 21.64
C ALA A 404 -1.48 -2.80 21.51
N VAL A 405 -1.85 -3.25 20.31
CA VAL A 405 -2.16 -4.64 19.97
C VAL A 405 -1.65 -4.99 18.57
N LEU A 406 -1.39 -6.27 18.34
CA LEU A 406 -1.11 -6.76 17.00
C LEU A 406 -2.41 -6.87 16.19
N PRO A 407 -2.40 -6.49 14.90
CA PRO A 407 -3.56 -6.70 14.05
C PRO A 407 -3.77 -8.20 13.78
N GLY A 408 -5.01 -8.58 13.46
CA GLY A 408 -5.28 -9.91 12.91
C GLY A 408 -4.71 -10.05 11.48
N THR A 409 -4.89 -11.22 10.88
CA THR A 409 -4.42 -11.52 9.51
C THR A 409 -5.40 -11.11 8.41
N VAL A 410 -6.45 -10.37 8.74
CA VAL A 410 -7.42 -9.84 7.77
C VAL A 410 -7.57 -8.35 8.04
N TRP A 411 -7.19 -7.53 7.06
CA TRP A 411 -7.18 -6.07 7.15
C TRP A 411 -8.26 -5.47 6.24
N ASP A 412 -9.29 -4.87 6.83
CA ASP A 412 -10.33 -4.10 6.13
C ASP A 412 -10.28 -2.62 6.56
N VAL A 413 -9.14 -1.99 6.30
CA VAL A 413 -8.86 -0.61 6.72
C VAL A 413 -9.20 0.35 5.59
N TRP A 414 -9.92 1.44 5.85
CA TRP A 414 -10.38 2.37 4.80
C TRP A 414 -9.22 2.98 4.01
N THR A 415 -8.16 3.36 4.70
CA THR A 415 -6.98 3.97 4.11
C THR A 415 -6.14 3.03 3.26
N HIS A 416 -6.41 1.73 3.27
CA HIS A 416 -5.68 0.77 2.42
C HIS A 416 -6.18 0.73 0.97
N ASP A 417 -7.25 1.47 0.65
CA ASP A 417 -7.74 1.58 -0.72
C ASP A 417 -6.72 2.24 -1.66
N TYR A 418 -6.18 1.48 -2.60
CA TYR A 418 -5.17 1.97 -3.54
C TYR A 418 -5.75 2.94 -4.57
N GLY A 419 -7.05 2.87 -4.88
CA GLY A 419 -7.69 3.76 -5.83
C GLY A 419 -7.67 5.21 -5.34
N ILE A 420 -8.03 5.41 -4.07
CA ILE A 420 -8.08 6.72 -3.42
C ILE A 420 -6.69 7.14 -2.93
N PHE A 421 -6.05 6.32 -2.10
CA PHE A 421 -4.83 6.69 -1.39
C PHE A 421 -3.54 6.26 -2.09
N GLY A 422 -3.66 5.64 -3.25
CA GLY A 422 -2.57 5.38 -4.18
C GLY A 422 -2.71 6.23 -5.45
N SER A 423 -3.59 5.82 -6.36
CA SER A 423 -3.68 6.39 -7.72
C SER A 423 -4.27 7.80 -7.78
N GLN A 424 -5.32 8.13 -7.00
CA GLN A 424 -5.82 9.51 -6.96
C GLN A 424 -4.86 10.44 -6.23
N LEU A 425 -4.30 10.00 -5.10
CA LEU A 425 -3.25 10.73 -4.40
C LEU A 425 -2.06 11.02 -5.32
N LEU A 426 -1.58 10.01 -6.06
CA LEU A 426 -0.49 10.18 -7.01
C LEU A 426 -0.81 11.22 -8.08
N ARG A 427 -2.01 11.17 -8.69
CA ARG A 427 -2.43 12.15 -9.70
C ARG A 427 -2.52 13.58 -9.17
N LYS A 428 -2.82 13.76 -7.89
CA LYS A 428 -2.78 15.10 -7.26
C LYS A 428 -1.35 15.62 -7.11
N LEU A 429 -0.40 14.74 -6.80
CA LEU A 429 1.01 15.11 -6.64
C LEU A 429 1.75 15.23 -7.98
N VAL A 430 1.35 14.41 -8.95
CA VAL A 430 1.99 14.27 -10.27
C VAL A 430 0.88 14.09 -11.32
N PRO A 431 0.28 15.19 -11.83
CA PRO A 431 -0.87 15.15 -12.74
C PRO A 431 -0.68 14.30 -14.00
N ASP A 432 0.52 14.34 -14.59
CA ASP A 432 0.84 13.67 -15.86
C ASP A 432 1.62 12.36 -15.69
N THR A 433 1.49 11.71 -14.54
CA THR A 433 2.22 10.47 -14.19
C THR A 433 2.06 9.34 -15.21
N GLY A 434 0.85 9.16 -15.77
CA GLY A 434 0.50 7.98 -16.59
C GLY A 434 0.39 6.66 -15.82
N PHE A 435 0.85 6.60 -14.56
CA PHE A 435 0.80 5.41 -13.70
C PHE A 435 -0.60 5.19 -13.12
N THR A 436 -1.16 3.98 -13.22
CA THR A 436 -2.57 3.75 -12.85
C THR A 436 -2.80 2.91 -11.60
N HIS A 437 -1.79 2.20 -11.10
CA HIS A 437 -1.94 1.21 -10.03
C HIS A 437 -0.97 1.44 -8.86
N ALA A 438 -0.88 2.69 -8.38
CA ALA A 438 -0.04 2.98 -7.22
C ALA A 438 -0.65 2.37 -5.96
N LYS A 439 0.16 1.70 -5.13
CA LYS A 439 -0.30 1.21 -3.81
C LYS A 439 -0.71 2.36 -2.91
N SER A 440 -1.59 2.08 -1.95
CA SER A 440 -1.89 3.04 -0.89
C SER A 440 -0.63 3.35 -0.06
N VAL A 441 -0.31 4.64 0.09
CA VAL A 441 0.79 5.08 0.96
C VAL A 441 0.55 4.70 2.43
N TYR A 442 -0.71 4.69 2.86
CA TYR A 442 -1.07 4.35 4.23
C TYR A 442 -0.95 2.85 4.51
N ALA A 443 -1.29 1.99 3.54
CA ALA A 443 -1.08 0.54 3.68
C ALA A 443 0.39 0.20 3.90
N VAL A 444 1.29 0.83 3.12
CA VAL A 444 2.74 0.63 3.25
C VAL A 444 3.27 1.21 4.56
N ALA A 445 2.80 2.40 4.96
CA ALA A 445 3.18 2.99 6.24
C ALA A 445 2.69 2.16 7.44
N ASP A 446 1.48 1.58 7.36
CA ASP A 446 0.96 0.68 8.39
C ASP A 446 1.81 -0.59 8.57
N VAL A 447 2.33 -1.14 7.46
CA VAL A 447 3.31 -2.24 7.53
C VAL A 447 4.59 -1.78 8.24
N LEU A 448 5.15 -0.63 7.85
CA LEU A 448 6.43 -0.13 8.35
C LEU A 448 6.40 0.33 9.81
N ARG A 449 5.24 0.76 10.35
CA ARG A 449 5.12 1.04 11.79
C ARG A 449 5.05 -0.25 12.62
N MET A 450 4.44 -1.31 12.08
CA MET A 450 4.32 -2.59 12.77
C MET A 450 5.65 -3.32 12.79
N VAL A 451 6.42 -3.21 11.71
CA VAL A 451 7.75 -3.81 11.62
C VAL A 451 8.76 -2.66 11.53
N PRO A 452 9.22 -2.11 12.66
CA PRO A 452 9.91 -0.82 12.74
C PRO A 452 11.33 -0.89 12.16
N ALA A 453 11.39 -0.95 10.84
CA ALA A 453 12.62 -0.98 10.07
C ALA A 453 13.26 0.41 10.00
N ARG A 454 14.57 0.48 10.22
CA ARG A 454 15.35 1.71 10.05
C ARG A 454 15.78 1.87 8.59
N ARG A 455 16.21 0.81 7.91
CA ARG A 455 16.62 0.80 6.50
C ARG A 455 15.67 -0.08 5.69
N VAL A 456 14.96 0.55 4.76
CA VAL A 456 13.92 -0.11 3.94
C VAL A 456 14.38 -0.22 2.49
N LEU A 457 14.35 -1.42 1.92
CA LEU A 457 14.58 -1.67 0.50
C LEU A 457 13.24 -1.88 -0.22
N ASP A 458 13.11 -1.32 -1.43
CA ASP A 458 12.01 -1.63 -2.34
C ASP A 458 12.60 -1.92 -3.72
N VAL A 459 12.60 -3.20 -4.11
CA VAL A 459 13.21 -3.65 -5.37
C VAL A 459 12.27 -3.55 -6.57
N TYR A 460 11.01 -3.19 -6.34
CA TYR A 460 9.97 -2.96 -7.35
C TYR A 460 9.24 -1.64 -7.08
N ALA A 461 10.00 -0.55 -6.95
CA ALA A 461 9.49 0.68 -6.38
C ALA A 461 8.35 1.32 -7.20
N GLY A 462 8.33 1.12 -8.51
CA GLY A 462 7.27 1.59 -9.42
C GLY A 462 6.99 3.08 -9.21
N SER A 463 5.82 3.40 -8.65
CA SER A 463 5.45 4.79 -8.37
C SER A 463 6.21 5.48 -7.22
N GLY A 464 6.99 4.76 -6.42
CA GLY A 464 7.70 5.29 -5.25
C GLY A 464 6.85 5.36 -3.96
N THR A 465 5.87 4.47 -3.81
CA THR A 465 4.98 4.47 -2.62
C THR A 465 5.75 4.20 -1.33
N THR A 466 6.72 3.28 -1.33
CA THR A 466 7.46 2.87 -0.13
C THR A 466 8.33 4.00 0.42
N ALA A 467 9.16 4.63 -0.41
CA ALA A 467 9.97 5.77 0.01
C ALA A 467 9.10 6.94 0.50
N HIS A 468 7.94 7.19 -0.15
CA HIS A 468 6.98 8.19 0.32
C HIS A 468 6.43 7.82 1.71
N ALA A 469 6.04 6.56 1.94
CA ALA A 469 5.58 6.12 3.26
C ALA A 469 6.64 6.30 4.36
N VAL A 470 7.91 6.01 4.05
CA VAL A 470 9.04 6.23 4.97
C VAL A 470 9.20 7.71 5.30
N MET A 471 9.18 8.60 4.29
CA MET A 471 9.25 10.06 4.50
C MET A 471 8.09 10.57 5.37
N MET A 472 6.87 10.10 5.10
CA MET A 472 5.66 10.46 5.85
C MET A 472 5.76 10.00 7.31
N LEU A 473 6.28 8.80 7.58
CA LEU A 473 6.48 8.31 8.95
C LEU A 473 7.53 9.14 9.69
N ASN A 474 8.69 9.40 9.07
CA ASN A 474 9.74 10.24 9.66
C ASN A 474 9.24 11.64 10.02
N GLN A 475 8.40 12.24 9.17
CA GLN A 475 7.79 13.54 9.46
C GLN A 475 6.82 13.45 10.65
N ALA A 476 6.06 12.35 10.76
CA ALA A 476 5.07 12.17 11.80
C ALA A 476 5.68 11.87 13.19
N ASP A 477 6.78 11.11 13.25
CA ASP A 477 7.40 10.69 14.51
C ASP A 477 8.78 11.29 14.78
N GLY A 478 9.25 12.20 13.93
CA GLY A 478 10.60 12.79 14.04
C GLY A 478 11.73 11.80 13.76
N GLY A 479 11.42 10.64 13.16
CA GLY A 479 12.36 9.56 12.88
C GLY A 479 13.37 9.86 11.77
N SER A 480 14.29 8.92 11.59
CA SER A 480 15.39 9.03 10.63
C SER A 480 15.52 7.77 9.75
N ARG A 481 14.39 7.14 9.41
CA ARG A 481 14.37 5.94 8.56
C ARG A 481 14.92 6.26 7.18
N GLU A 482 15.66 5.33 6.62
CA GLU A 482 16.28 5.40 5.30
C GLU A 482 15.51 4.50 4.32
N SER A 483 15.51 4.88 3.04
CA SER A 483 14.89 4.05 2.00
C SER A 483 15.76 3.95 0.75
N VAL A 484 15.84 2.76 0.18
CA VAL A 484 16.43 2.50 -1.13
C VAL A 484 15.35 1.96 -2.05
N SER A 485 15.12 2.63 -3.17
CA SER A 485 14.10 2.26 -4.15
C SER A 485 14.73 1.97 -5.50
N ILE A 486 14.43 0.82 -6.09
CA ILE A 486 14.88 0.43 -7.42
C ILE A 486 13.67 0.34 -8.33
N SER A 487 13.72 0.98 -9.49
CA SER A 487 12.71 0.80 -10.52
C SER A 487 13.35 0.85 -11.89
N LEU A 488 12.85 0.02 -12.80
CA LEU A 488 13.17 0.13 -14.21
C LEU A 488 12.45 1.36 -14.79
N ASP A 489 13.08 2.08 -15.72
CA ASP A 489 12.42 3.20 -16.42
C ASP A 489 11.64 2.71 -17.65
N GLU A 490 10.63 1.88 -17.38
CA GLU A 490 9.75 1.42 -18.44
C GLU A 490 8.80 2.55 -18.84
N GLY A 491 8.87 2.95 -20.10
CA GLY A 491 8.02 4.01 -20.63
C GLY A 491 8.22 5.37 -19.97
N GLY A 492 9.33 5.63 -19.26
CA GLY A 492 9.56 6.90 -18.57
C GLY A 492 8.92 6.98 -17.17
N GLU A 493 8.46 5.86 -16.59
CA GLU A 493 7.83 5.83 -15.26
C GLU A 493 8.76 6.35 -14.14
N TYR A 494 10.06 6.05 -14.22
CA TYR A 494 11.01 6.48 -13.19
C TYR A 494 11.10 8.01 -13.12
N HIS A 495 11.33 8.64 -14.28
CA HIS A 495 11.53 10.09 -14.38
C HIS A 495 10.22 10.89 -14.31
N ARG A 496 9.10 10.33 -14.79
CA ARG A 496 7.80 11.03 -14.84
C ARG A 496 6.94 10.77 -13.61
N THR A 497 7.20 9.71 -12.85
CA THR A 497 6.37 9.31 -11.70
C THR A 497 7.16 9.23 -10.42
N LEU A 498 8.12 8.30 -10.31
CA LEU A 498 8.80 8.00 -9.05
C LEU A 498 9.53 9.24 -8.51
N VAL A 499 10.42 9.83 -9.31
CA VAL A 499 11.22 10.99 -8.89
C VAL A 499 10.33 12.20 -8.56
N PRO A 500 9.36 12.60 -9.42
CA PRO A 500 8.43 13.69 -9.10
C PRO A 500 7.58 13.43 -7.84
N ARG A 501 7.08 12.20 -7.63
CA ARG A 501 6.31 11.86 -6.42
C ARG A 501 7.15 12.09 -5.16
N LEU A 502 8.40 11.64 -5.16
CA LEU A 502 9.28 11.80 -4.00
C LEU A 502 9.65 13.26 -3.75
N LYS A 503 9.85 14.06 -4.81
CA LYS A 503 10.02 15.52 -4.66
C LYS A 503 8.78 16.21 -4.11
N ALA A 504 7.59 15.77 -4.50
CA ALA A 504 6.34 16.32 -3.96
C ALA A 504 6.14 15.90 -2.49
N ALA A 505 6.51 14.67 -2.14
CA ALA A 505 6.40 14.14 -0.77
C ALA A 505 7.27 14.90 0.25
N THR A 506 8.40 15.49 -0.16
CA THR A 506 9.23 16.30 0.75
C THR A 506 8.67 17.71 1.01
N THR A 507 7.72 18.16 0.20
CA THR A 507 7.19 19.53 0.24
C THR A 507 5.74 19.61 0.67
N VAL A 508 4.97 18.53 0.52
CA VAL A 508 3.57 18.44 0.93
C VAL A 508 3.47 17.58 2.19
N PRO A 509 3.24 18.16 3.39
CA PRO A 509 3.01 17.38 4.59
C PRO A 509 1.73 16.56 4.42
N LEU A 510 1.86 15.24 4.28
CA LEU A 510 0.74 14.33 4.44
C LEU A 510 0.69 13.95 5.91
N ALA A 511 -0.44 14.19 6.60
CA ALA A 511 -0.58 13.62 7.93
C ALA A 511 -0.73 12.13 7.80
N TYR A 512 0.14 11.45 8.53
CA TYR A 512 -0.12 10.10 8.88
C TYR A 512 -1.19 10.05 9.98
N ARG A 513 -2.31 9.40 9.66
CA ARG A 513 -3.55 9.31 10.47
C ARG A 513 -3.37 8.76 11.90
N GLY A 514 -2.18 8.26 12.25
CA GLY A 514 -1.96 7.45 13.44
C GLY A 514 -1.13 8.09 14.57
N ILE A 515 -0.54 9.28 14.41
CA ILE A 515 0.40 9.81 15.42
C ILE A 515 -0.05 11.13 16.07
N LEU A 516 -0.93 11.91 15.44
CA LEU A 516 -1.38 13.18 16.01
C LEU A 516 -2.86 13.11 16.41
N GLU A 517 -3.05 12.90 17.71
CA GLU A 517 -4.24 13.28 18.49
C GLU A 517 -5.59 12.72 18.03
N GLY A 518 -5.80 11.40 18.08
CA GLY A 518 -7.15 10.82 18.23
C GLY A 518 -8.25 11.38 17.32
N TYR A 519 -7.91 11.78 16.09
CA TYR A 519 -8.76 12.57 15.20
C TYR A 519 -9.42 11.66 14.16
N THR A 520 -10.76 11.74 14.09
CA THR A 520 -11.63 11.01 13.16
C THR A 520 -11.64 11.55 11.73
N GLY A 521 -10.62 12.30 11.31
CA GLY A 521 -10.61 12.85 9.97
C GLY A 521 -9.50 13.87 9.76
N VAL A 522 -8.74 13.64 8.68
CA VAL A 522 -8.26 14.64 7.74
C VAL A 522 -7.58 15.91 8.29
N LEU A 523 -6.34 16.15 7.85
CA LEU A 523 -5.62 17.40 8.13
C LEU A 523 -6.44 18.65 7.78
N PRO A 524 -6.28 19.74 8.55
CA PRO A 524 -6.77 21.06 8.18
C PRO A 524 -6.34 21.42 6.77
N GLY A 525 -7.29 21.78 5.90
CA GLY A 525 -7.04 22.19 4.51
C GLY A 525 -7.05 21.05 3.47
N THR A 526 -7.28 19.79 3.87
CA THR A 526 -7.42 18.68 2.92
C THR A 526 -8.91 18.37 2.72
N VAL A 527 -9.40 18.48 1.48
CA VAL A 527 -10.71 17.94 1.12
C VAL A 527 -10.56 16.42 0.93
N VAL A 528 -10.94 15.64 1.94
CA VAL A 528 -11.17 14.20 1.79
C VAL A 528 -12.68 14.03 1.61
N PRO A 529 -13.14 13.47 0.47
CA PRO A 529 -14.55 13.14 0.32
C PRO A 529 -14.95 12.18 1.43
N ASP A 530 -16.11 12.40 2.03
CA ASP A 530 -16.70 11.44 2.94
C ASP A 530 -16.73 10.05 2.30
N PRO A 531 -16.47 8.97 3.06
CA PRO A 531 -16.77 7.64 2.56
C PRO A 531 -18.24 7.63 2.13
N PRO A 532 -18.58 7.12 0.94
CA PRO A 532 -19.98 7.00 0.55
C PRO A 532 -20.70 6.14 1.58
N LEU A 533 -21.79 6.70 2.12
CA LEU A 533 -22.72 6.05 3.05
C LEU A 533 -23.22 4.70 2.51
#